data_AF-A0A953M3R9-F1
#
_entry.id   AF-A0A953M3R9-F1
#
_cell.length_a   1.000
_cell.length_b   1.000
_cell.length_c   1.000
_cell.angle_alpha   90.00
_cell.angle_beta   90.00
_cell.angle_gamma   90.00
#
_symmetry.space_group_name_H-M   'P 1'
#
loop_
_entity.id
_entity.type
_entity.pdbx_description
1 polymer ?
#
loop_
_entity_poly.entity_id
_entity_poly.type
_entity_poly.pdbx_seq_one_letter_code
_entity_poly.pdbx_strand_id
1 'polypeptide(L)' 'MHAAKYEKSERLQRVHRALMSGPKTTREIIQIADVCAVNSIAAELKQNGIPVRCTPVPGKKGVFLYSLEEQQ' A
#
# COMPACT_ATOMS: atom_id res chain seq x y z
N MET A 1 7.53 -2.47 -15.66
CA MET A 1 6.40 -3.04 -14.89
C MET A 1 5.13 -2.78 -15.68
N HIS A 2 4.37 -3.81 -16.06
CA HIS A 2 3.00 -3.62 -16.56
C HIS A 2 2.10 -3.38 -15.35
N ALA A 3 1.92 -2.12 -14.96
CA ALA A 3 1.04 -1.78 -13.84
C ALA A 3 -0.39 -2.23 -14.16
N ALA A 4 -0.99 -3.00 -13.27
CA ALA A 4 -2.42 -3.24 -13.38
C ALA A 4 -3.15 -1.91 -13.16
N LYS A 5 -4.18 -1.62 -13.98
CA LYS A 5 -5.02 -0.45 -13.75
C LYS A 5 -5.75 -0.62 -12.41
N TYR A 6 -5.72 0.41 -11.57
CA TYR A 6 -6.37 0.43 -10.26
C TYR A 6 -7.83 -0.03 -10.34
N GLU A 7 -8.57 0.46 -11.33
CA GLU A 7 -9.98 0.12 -11.56
C GLU A 7 -10.21 -1.36 -11.89
N LYS A 8 -9.19 -2.07 -12.41
CA LYS A 8 -9.30 -3.47 -12.85
C LYS A 8 -8.62 -4.45 -11.89
N SER A 9 -8.02 -3.97 -10.80
CA SER A 9 -7.23 -4.81 -9.90
C SER A 9 -7.78 -4.80 -8.48
N GLU A 10 -8.45 -5.89 -8.11
CA GLU A 10 -9.01 -6.04 -6.76
C GLU A 10 -7.93 -5.92 -5.67
N ARG A 11 -6.74 -6.48 -5.89
CA ARG A 11 -5.62 -6.37 -4.95
C ARG A 11 -5.19 -4.92 -4.70
N LEU A 12 -5.17 -4.07 -5.74
CA LEU A 12 -4.85 -2.65 -5.58
C LEU A 12 -5.94 -1.91 -4.81
N GLN A 13 -7.21 -2.21 -5.12
CA GLN A 13 -8.36 -1.62 -4.44
C GLN A 13 -8.43 -2.03 -2.97
N ARG A 14 -8.18 -3.30 -2.63
CA ARG A 14 -8.15 -3.78 -1.24
C ARG A 14 -7.06 -3.09 -0.43
N VAL A 15 -5.84 -2.98 -0.97
CA VAL A 15 -4.75 -2.26 -0.27
C VAL A 15 -5.05 -0.78 -0.14
N HIS A 16 -5.58 -0.13 -1.19
CA HIS A 16 -5.97 1.28 -1.11
C HIS A 16 -7.04 1.51 -0.03
N ARG A 17 -8.09 0.69 0.01
CA ARG A 17 -9.12 0.74 1.06
C ARG A 17 -8.53 0.51 2.46
N ALA A 18 -7.61 -0.43 2.61
CA ALA A 18 -6.96 -0.68 3.90
C ALA A 18 -6.16 0.54 4.39
N LEU A 19 -5.52 1.28 3.48
CA LEU A 19 -4.76 2.48 3.79
C LEU A 19 -5.64 3.74 3.97
N MET A 20 -6.85 3.77 3.41
CA MET A 20 -7.82 4.85 3.67
C MET A 20 -8.26 4.89 5.14
N SER A 21 -8.28 3.75 5.83
CA SER A 21 -8.56 3.69 7.27
C SER A 21 -7.40 4.16 8.15
N GLY A 22 -6.27 4.56 7.54
CA GLY A 22 -5.09 5.08 8.22
C GLY A 22 -3.81 4.29 7.92
N PRO A 23 -2.67 4.70 8.48
CA PRO A 23 -1.39 4.06 8.24
C PRO A 23 -1.38 2.59 8.72
N LYS A 24 -0.85 1.68 7.88
CA LYS A 24 -0.79 0.24 8.17
C LYS A 24 0.59 -0.33 7.92
N THR A 25 1.00 -1.28 8.76
CA THR A 25 2.26 -2.02 8.54
C THR A 25 2.12 -3.03 7.42
N THR A 26 3.24 -3.48 6.83
CA THR A 26 3.25 -4.56 5.82
C THR A 26 2.40 -5.75 6.26
N ARG A 27 2.54 -6.18 7.52
CA ARG A 27 1.85 -7.34 8.07
C ARG A 27 0.34 -7.12 8.16
N GLU A 28 -0.09 -5.94 8.60
CA GLU A 28 -1.51 -5.60 8.64
C GLU A 28 -2.12 -5.58 7.23
N ILE A 29 -1.40 -5.03 6.25
CA ILE A 29 -1.87 -5.00 4.86
C ILE A 29 -2.01 -6.43 4.31
N ILE A 30 -1.03 -7.31 4.57
CA ILE A 30 -1.11 -8.72 4.19
C ILE A 30 -2.37 -9.36 4.81
N GLN A 31 -2.62 -9.13 6.11
CA GLN A 31 -3.76 -9.71 6.81
C GLN A 31 -5.12 -9.17 6.36
N ILE A 32 -5.21 -7.87 6.05
CA ILE A 32 -6.48 -7.20 5.69
C ILE A 32 -6.80 -7.36 4.20
N ALA A 33 -5.80 -7.22 3.33
CA ALA A 33 -5.99 -7.21 1.88
C ALA A 33 -5.72 -8.56 1.20
N ASP A 34 -5.17 -9.54 1.92
CA ASP A 34 -4.81 -10.88 1.45
C ASP A 34 -3.84 -10.83 0.25
N VAL A 35 -2.72 -10.12 0.43
CA VAL A 35 -1.70 -9.89 -0.61
C VAL A 35 -0.30 -10.18 -0.09
N CYS A 36 0.56 -10.84 -0.87
CA CYS A 36 1.96 -11.06 -0.46
C CYS A 36 2.92 -9.94 -0.91
N ALA A 37 2.66 -9.29 -2.03
CA ALA A 37 3.59 -8.35 -2.66
C ALA A 37 3.23 -6.88 -2.37
N VAL A 38 3.16 -6.50 -1.09
CA VAL A 38 2.75 -5.14 -0.66
C VAL A 38 3.62 -4.06 -1.29
N ASN A 39 4.93 -4.28 -1.38
CA ASN A 39 5.85 -3.28 -1.94
C ASN A 39 5.59 -3.05 -3.45
N SER A 40 5.33 -4.13 -4.20
CA SER A 40 4.96 -4.03 -5.62
C SER A 40 3.61 -3.31 -5.77
N ILE A 41 2.63 -3.63 -4.91
CA ILE A 41 1.33 -2.95 -4.92
C ILE A 41 1.47 -1.46 -4.61
N ALA A 42 2.29 -1.07 -3.63
CA ALA A 42 2.53 0.33 -3.31
C ALA A 42 3.16 1.09 -4.50
N ALA A 43 4.09 0.46 -5.23
CA ALA A 43 4.65 1.01 -6.46
C ALA A 43 3.61 1.13 -7.59
N GLU A 44 2.75 0.12 -7.76
CA GLU A 44 1.66 0.14 -8.74
C GLU A 44 0.60 1.20 -8.39
N LEU A 45 0.26 1.38 -7.11
CA LEU A 45 -0.64 2.44 -6.65
C LEU A 45 -0.09 3.83 -7.03
N LYS A 46 1.21 4.08 -6.78
CA LYS A 46 1.88 5.31 -7.22
C LYS A 46 1.78 5.53 -8.73
N GLN A 47 1.98 4.48 -9.52
CA GLN A 47 1.86 4.55 -10.98
C GLN A 47 0.42 4.81 -11.45
N ASN A 48 -0.57 4.44 -10.64
CA ASN A 48 -1.98 4.77 -10.87
C ASN A 48 -2.37 6.15 -10.30
N GLY A 49 -1.40 6.97 -9.90
CA GLY A 49 -1.63 8.30 -9.35
C GLY A 49 -2.02 8.30 -7.87
N ILE A 50 -1.95 7.18 -7.15
CA ILE A 50 -2.25 7.12 -5.71
C ILE A 50 -0.91 7.12 -4.95
N PRO A 51 -0.43 8.27 -4.44
CA PRO A 51 0.86 8.32 -3.78
C PRO A 51 0.80 7.62 -2.42
N VAL A 52 1.67 6.62 -2.26
CA VAL A 52 1.81 5.85 -1.02
C VAL A 52 3.17 6.14 -0.38
N ARG A 53 3.16 6.66 0.84
CA ARG A 53 4.38 6.82 1.63
C ARG A 53 4.74 5.50 2.29
N CYS A 54 6.03 5.20 2.39
CA CYS A 54 6.57 4.08 3.12
C CYS A 54 7.65 4.59 4.06
N THR A 55 7.47 4.40 5.37
CA THR A 55 8.43 4.82 6.40
C THR A 55 8.79 3.65 7.32
N PRO A 56 10.06 3.50 7.72
CA PRO A 56 10.43 2.51 8.71
C PRO A 56 9.82 2.87 10.08
N VAL A 57 9.35 1.87 10.83
CA VAL A 57 8.82 2.09 12.18
C VAL A 57 9.97 2.28 13.16
N PRO A 58 10.04 3.40 13.91
CA PRO A 58 11.11 3.62 14.88
C PRO A 58 11.11 2.53 15.96
N GLY A 59 12.29 2.00 16.28
CA GLY A 59 12.47 0.93 17.25
C GLY A 59 12.11 -0.49 16.76
N LYS A 60 11.66 -0.67 15.51
CA LYS A 60 11.39 -1.99 14.92
C LYS A 60 12.14 -2.19 13.61
N LYS A 61 13.20 -3.01 13.64
CA LYS A 61 14.00 -3.32 12.46
C LYS A 61 13.20 -4.21 11.50
N GLY A 62 13.11 -3.81 10.23
CA GLY A 62 12.41 -4.57 9.18
C GLY A 62 10.89 -4.39 9.15
N VAL A 63 10.32 -3.47 9.95
CA VAL A 63 8.90 -3.13 9.90
C VAL A 63 8.72 -1.79 9.22
N PHE A 64 7.88 -1.77 8.18
CA PHE A 64 7.55 -0.58 7.41
C PHE A 64 6.07 -0.25 7.58
N LEU A 65 5.80 1.04 7.74
CA LEU A 65 4.47 1.63 7.80
C LEU A 65 4.17 2.27 6.44
N TYR A 66 2.98 2.00 5.91
CA TYR A 66 2.48 2.56 4.68
C TYR A 66 1.32 3.50 4.99
N SER A 67 1.27 4.64 4.30
CA SER A 67 0.17 5.59 4.41
C SER A 67 -0.11 6.23 3.05
N LEU A 68 -1.34 6.66 2.83
CA LEU A 68 -1.66 7.49 1.66
C LEU A 68 -1.12 8.89 1.90
N GLU A 69 -0.53 9.50 0.87
CA GLU A 69 -0.29 10.94 0.84
C GLU A 69 -1.53 11.55 0.20
N GLU A 70 -2.22 12.46 0.88
CA GLU A 70 -3.32 13.19 0.25
C GLU A 70 -2.73 14.03 -0.88
N GLN A 71 -3.20 13.78 -2.10
CA GLN A 71 -2.91 14.66 -3.22
C GLN A 71 -3.73 15.93 -3.02
N GLN A 72 -3.08 16.95 -2.50
CA GLN A 72 -3.61 18.31 -2.44
C GLN A 72 -3.75 18.91 -3.84
#